data_AF-A0A414L6F9-F1
#
_entry.id   AF-A0A414L6F9-F1
#
_cell.length_a   1.000
_cell.length_b   1.000
_cell.length_c   1.000
_cell.angle_alpha   90.00
_cell.angle_beta   90.00
_cell.angle_gamma   90.00
#
_symmetry.space_group_name_H-M   'P 1'
#
loop_
_entity.id
_entity.type
_entity.pdbx_description
1 polymer ?
#
loop_
_entity_poly.entity_id
_entity_poly.type
_entity_poly.pdbx_seq_one_letter_code
_entity_poly.pdbx_strand_id
1 'polypeptide(L)' 'IYKAKVEVNGVPKTANGGFSSFYPKSMSPQEVIGSINEAYRNRVYIRGNTYSGLTSSGMEIEMFLDKNGKIISAYPVY' A
#
# COMPACT_ATOMS: atom_id res chain seq x y z
N ILE A 1 6.21 1.91 9.14
CA ILE A 1 6.10 1.05 7.93
C ILE A 1 7.25 0.08 7.97
N TYR A 2 7.05 -1.20 7.62
CA TYR A 2 8.13 -2.19 7.57
C TYR A 2 8.45 -2.58 6.14
N LYS A 3 9.73 -2.82 5.84
CA LYS A 3 10.21 -3.36 4.56
C LYS A 3 10.96 -4.65 4.84
N ALA A 4 10.57 -5.74 4.19
CA ALA A 4 11.18 -7.05 4.39
C ALA A 4 11.22 -7.86 3.10
N LYS A 5 12.16 -8.81 3.01
CA LYS A 5 12.12 -9.83 1.96
C LYS A 5 11.05 -10.88 2.29
N VAL A 6 10.35 -11.37 1.28
CA VAL A 6 9.25 -12.33 1.45
C VAL A 6 9.58 -13.65 0.77
N GLU A 7 9.25 -14.74 1.45
CA GLU A 7 9.30 -16.11 0.95
C GLU A 7 7.97 -16.80 1.25
N VAL A 8 7.47 -17.58 0.29
CA VAL A 8 6.26 -18.40 0.47
C VAL A 8 6.62 -19.84 0.12
N ASN A 9 6.49 -20.75 1.08
CA ASN A 9 6.79 -22.18 0.91
C ASN A 9 8.19 -22.45 0.32
N GLY A 10 9.22 -21.75 0.82
CA GLY A 10 10.59 -21.92 0.31
C GLY A 10 10.90 -21.17 -0.99
N VAL A 11 9.91 -20.50 -1.60
CA VAL A 11 10.10 -19.76 -2.85
C VAL A 11 10.23 -18.26 -2.54
N PRO A 12 11.42 -17.66 -2.70
CA PRO A 12 11.61 -16.24 -2.44
C PRO A 12 10.94 -15.40 -3.52
N LYS A 13 10.37 -14.27 -3.12
CA LYS A 13 9.90 -13.25 -4.05
C LYS A 13 11.09 -12.72 -4.85
N THR A 14 10.95 -12.65 -6.18
CA THR A 14 11.98 -12.11 -7.07
C THR A 14 11.67 -10.68 -7.51
N ALA A 15 10.39 -10.33 -7.64
CA ALA A 15 9.94 -8.97 -7.96
C ALA A 15 10.34 -7.95 -6.89
N ASN A 16 10.62 -6.71 -7.30
CA ASN A 16 11.06 -5.61 -6.43
C ASN A 16 12.29 -5.96 -5.58
N GLY A 17 13.23 -6.76 -6.14
CA GLY A 17 14.42 -7.23 -5.41
C GLY A 17 14.08 -8.13 -4.20
N GLY A 18 12.89 -8.74 -4.23
CA GLY A 18 12.34 -9.58 -3.16
C GLY A 18 11.68 -8.84 -2.01
N PHE A 19 11.69 -7.50 -2.02
CA PHE A 19 11.10 -6.71 -0.95
C PHE A 19 9.59 -6.52 -1.09
N SER A 20 8.92 -6.48 0.05
CA SER A 20 7.55 -6.00 0.23
C SER A 20 7.52 -4.99 1.37
N SER A 21 6.50 -4.14 1.35
CA SER A 21 6.18 -3.19 2.41
C SER A 21 4.94 -3.67 3.19
N PHE A 22 4.89 -3.32 4.47
CA PHE A 22 3.85 -3.75 5.38
C PHE A 22 3.40 -2.61 6.28
N TYR A 23 2.11 -2.58 6.57
CA TYR A 23 1.56 -1.73 7.61
C TYR A 23 2.20 -2.06 8.96
N PRO A 24 2.36 -1.07 9.86
CA PRO A 24 2.82 -1.33 11.21
C PRO A 24 2.02 -2.43 11.90
N LYS A 25 2.71 -3.39 12.54
CA LYS A 25 2.08 -4.47 13.33
C LYS A 25 1.20 -3.93 14.47
N SER A 26 1.49 -2.72 14.94
CA SER A 26 0.70 -2.04 15.97
C SER A 26 -0.64 -1.51 15.47
N MET A 27 -0.84 -1.36 14.15
CA MET A 27 -2.12 -0.91 13.61
C MET A 27 -3.13 -2.05 13.62
N SER A 28 -4.29 -1.77 14.20
CA SER A 28 -5.49 -2.59 14.04
C SER A 28 -5.97 -2.60 12.58
N PRO A 29 -6.75 -3.62 12.18
CA PRO A 29 -7.38 -3.64 10.86
C PRO A 29 -8.19 -2.37 10.56
N GLN A 30 -8.89 -1.82 11.57
CA GLN A 30 -9.66 -0.59 11.43
C GLN A 30 -8.76 0.61 11.12
N GLU A 31 -7.62 0.74 11.79
CA GLU A 31 -6.65 1.80 11.51
C GLU A 31 -6.04 1.65 10.11
N VAL A 32 -5.76 0.42 9.68
CA VAL A 32 -5.28 0.16 8.31
C VAL A 32 -6.32 0.63 7.29
N ILE A 33 -7.58 0.24 7.44
CA ILE A 33 -8.67 0.70 6.55
C ILE A 33 -8.84 2.22 6.62
N GLY A 34 -8.74 2.82 7.81
CA GLY A 34 -8.78 4.26 8.00
C GLY A 34 -7.70 4.99 7.20
N SER A 35 -6.45 4.51 7.29
CA SER A 35 -5.31 5.08 6.56
C SER A 35 -5.45 4.94 5.05
N ILE A 36 -5.94 3.80 4.55
CA ILE A 36 -6.20 3.58 3.12
C ILE A 36 -7.29 4.56 2.63
N ASN A 37 -8.37 4.73 3.39
CA ASN A 37 -9.44 5.64 3.02
C ASN A 37 -8.99 7.11 3.02
N GLU A 38 -8.12 7.48 3.96
CA GLU A 38 -7.50 8.81 3.99
C GLU A 38 -6.60 9.05 2.78
N ALA A 39 -5.67 8.13 2.52
CA ALA A 39 -4.81 8.20 1.34
C ALA A 39 -5.63 8.24 0.05
N TYR A 40 -6.70 7.44 -0.05
CA TYR A 40 -7.59 7.47 -1.20
C TYR A 40 -8.23 8.85 -1.42
N ARG A 41 -8.68 9.53 -0.36
CA ARG A 41 -9.21 10.90 -0.48
C ARG A 41 -8.16 11.90 -0.95
N ASN A 42 -6.91 11.71 -0.52
CA ASN A 42 -5.77 12.59 -0.84
C ASN A 42 -5.00 12.15 -2.10
N ARG A 43 -5.51 11.18 -2.85
CA ARG A 43 -4.73 10.50 -3.88
C ARG A 43 -4.39 11.39 -5.07
N VAL A 44 -3.19 11.22 -5.59
CA VAL A 44 -2.69 11.79 -6.84
C VAL A 44 -2.46 10.67 -7.86
N TYR A 45 -2.68 10.99 -9.13
CA TYR A 45 -2.42 10.06 -10.23
C TYR A 45 -0.92 9.85 -10.43
N ILE A 46 -0.50 8.59 -10.57
CA ILE A 46 0.90 8.25 -10.88
C ILE A 46 1.01 7.78 -12.34
N ARG A 47 0.39 6.65 -12.67
CA ARG A 47 0.39 6.05 -14.02
C ARG A 47 -0.64 4.94 -14.13
N GLY A 48 -1.18 4.70 -15.33
CA GLY A 48 -2.11 3.60 -15.57
C GLY A 48 -3.31 3.67 -14.64
N ASN A 49 -3.49 2.66 -13.78
CA ASN A 49 -4.50 2.66 -12.73
C ASN A 49 -3.90 2.84 -11.32
N THR A 50 -2.66 3.30 -11.21
CA THR A 50 -1.92 3.53 -9.97
C THR A 50 -2.05 4.97 -9.50
N TYR A 51 -2.34 5.11 -8.22
CA TYR A 51 -2.44 6.38 -7.50
C TYR A 51 -1.64 6.28 -6.20
N SER A 52 -1.16 7.42 -5.69
CA SER A 52 -0.52 7.50 -4.37
C SER A 52 -1.21 8.55 -3.51
N GLY A 53 -1.34 8.32 -2.22
CA GLY A 53 -1.90 9.29 -1.28
C GLY A 53 -1.11 9.35 0.02
N LEU A 54 -0.89 10.56 0.51
CA LEU A 54 -0.23 10.81 1.79
C LEU A 54 -1.28 10.96 2.91
N THR A 55 -1.12 10.21 3.99
CA THR A 55 -1.92 10.39 5.21
C THR A 55 -1.41 11.57 6.03
N SER A 56 -2.23 12.08 6.94
CA SER A 56 -1.85 13.08 7.94
C SER A 56 -0.71 12.63 8.86
N SER A 57 -0.52 11.32 9.04
CA SER A 57 0.62 10.74 9.75
C SER A 57 1.91 10.68 8.92
N GLY A 58 1.88 11.13 7.66
CA GLY A 58 3.02 11.08 6.74
C GLY A 58 3.26 9.71 6.10
N MET A 59 2.31 8.77 6.23
CA MET A 59 2.38 7.48 5.56
C MET A 59 1.92 7.63 4.11
N GLU A 60 2.82 7.36 3.17
CA GLU A 60 2.45 7.27 1.76
C GLU A 60 1.87 5.88 1.47
N ILE A 61 0.74 5.83 0.76
CA ILE A 61 0.05 4.61 0.37
C ILE A 61 -0.21 4.65 -1.13
N GLU A 62 0.34 3.68 -1.85
CA GLU A 62 0.00 3.43 -3.24
C GLU A 62 -1.21 2.51 -3.33
N MET A 63 -2.02 2.72 -4.37
CA MET A 63 -3.21 1.95 -4.63
C MET A 63 -3.47 1.78 -6.12
N PHE A 64 -4.05 0.64 -6.47
CA PHE A 64 -4.59 0.38 -7.80
C PHE A 64 -6.10 0.54 -7.78
N LEU A 65 -6.65 1.30 -8.72
CA LEU A 65 -8.09 1.49 -8.86
C LEU A 65 -8.63 0.70 -10.06
N ASP A 66 -9.90 0.30 -9.98
CA ASP A 66 -10.64 -0.20 -11.14
C ASP A 66 -11.20 0.96 -11.98
N LYS A 67 -11.86 0.62 -13.09
CA LYS A 67 -12.46 1.61 -14.01
C LYS A 67 -13.56 2.48 -13.39
N ASN A 68 -14.11 2.07 -12.25
CA ASN A 68 -15.13 2.82 -11.51
C ASN A 68 -14.52 3.62 -10.34
N GLY A 69 -13.18 3.61 -10.21
CA GLY A 69 -12.47 4.27 -9.12
C GLY A 69 -12.44 3.46 -7.82
N LYS A 70 -12.89 2.21 -7.80
CA LYS A 70 -12.84 1.37 -6.59
C LYS A 70 -11.43 0.83 -6.39
N ILE A 71 -10.97 0.82 -5.13
CA ILE A 71 -9.68 0.24 -4.77
C ILE A 71 -9.69 -1.27 -5.03
N ILE A 72 -8.70 -1.75 -5.79
CA ILE A 72 -8.40 -3.16 -6.00
C ILE A 72 -7.42 -3.65 -4.92
N SER A 73 -6.36 -2.88 -4.67
CA SER A 73 -5.41 -3.13 -3.59
C SER A 73 -4.71 -1.83 -3.19
N ALA A 74 -4.23 -1.76 -1.95
CA ALA A 74 -3.48 -0.63 -1.42
C ALA A 74 -2.39 -1.08 -0.44
N TYR A 75 -1.20 -0.50 -0.53
CA TYR A 75 -0.05 -0.85 0.30
C TYR A 75 0.79 0.40 0.64
N PRO A 76 1.44 0.43 1.82
CA PRO A 76 2.29 1.56 2.18
C PRO A 76 3.57 1.54 1.35
N VAL A 77 4.14 2.70 1.05
CA VAL A 77 5.43 2.87 0.37
C VAL A 77 6.47 3.46 1.33
N TYR A 78 7.77 3.26 1.05
CA TYR A 78 8.90 3.73 1.85
C TYR A 78 9.67 4.79 1.08
#